data_AF-A0A7C7UMI9-F1
#
_entry.id   AF-A0A7C7UMI9-F1
#
_cell.length_a   1.000
_cell.length_b   1.000
_cell.length_c   1.000
_cell.angle_alpha   90.00
_cell.angle_beta   90.00
_cell.angle_gamma   90.00
#
_symmetry.space_group_name_H-M   'P 1'
#
loop_
_entity.id
_entity.type
_entity.pdbx_description
1 polymer ?
#
loop_
_entity_poly.entity_id
_entity_poly.type
_entity_poly.pdbx_seq_one_letter_code
_entity_poly.pdbx_strand_id
1 'polypeptide(L)'
;EGLAAKAHARTFCVCYFGGDPTPQMPRALATSRILADQGVRICWETNGTMQPKLLDRAVKLSLETGGCIKFDLKAYDENLHLALTGVTNKRTLENFARAAGYIPQRANPPLVIASTLLVPGYIDAKEVGEIARFIASLDPDIPYALLGFHPHFYIHDLPRTSVRHAEEAEATARAAGLTNVRIGNRHLLSRDY
;
A
#
# COMPACT_ATOMS: atom_id res chain seq x y z
N GLU A 1 28.24 -0.71 0.53
CA GLU A 1 28.43 0.38 -0.47
C GLU A 1 27.71 0.16 -1.80
N GLY A 2 27.74 -1.02 -2.43
CA GLY A 2 27.20 -1.29 -3.78
C GLY A 2 25.96 -0.50 -4.25
N LEU A 3 24.76 -0.79 -3.74
CA LEU A 3 23.51 -0.14 -4.21
C LEU A 3 23.41 1.33 -3.75
N ALA A 4 23.84 1.62 -2.52
CA ALA A 4 23.82 2.98 -1.98
C ALA A 4 24.72 3.93 -2.78
N ALA A 5 25.86 3.46 -3.31
CA ALA A 5 26.77 4.24 -4.13
C ALA A 5 26.20 4.65 -5.50
N LYS A 6 25.01 4.14 -5.88
CA LYS A 6 24.31 4.58 -7.09
C LYS A 6 23.48 5.84 -6.86
N ALA A 7 23.20 6.19 -5.61
CA ALA A 7 22.59 7.48 -5.28
C ALA A 7 23.60 8.60 -5.51
N HIS A 8 23.10 9.74 -5.97
CA HIS A 8 23.89 10.94 -6.25
C HIS A 8 23.11 12.18 -5.83
N ALA A 9 23.68 13.38 -5.98
CA ALA A 9 23.07 14.63 -5.51
C ALA A 9 21.64 14.93 -6.04
N ARG A 10 21.22 14.32 -7.16
CA ARG A 10 19.85 14.42 -7.68
C ARG A 10 18.88 13.34 -7.19
N THR A 11 19.34 12.41 -6.35
CA THR A 11 18.52 11.31 -5.83
C THR A 11 17.76 11.80 -4.61
N PHE A 12 16.51 12.21 -4.81
CA PHE A 12 15.66 12.71 -3.73
C PHE A 12 15.16 11.59 -2.80
N CYS A 13 14.73 10.47 -3.38
CA CYS A 13 14.22 9.33 -2.64
C CYS A 13 14.61 8.00 -3.31
N VAL A 14 14.62 6.94 -2.52
CA VAL A 14 14.72 5.55 -2.98
C VAL A 14 13.53 4.79 -2.43
N CYS A 15 12.75 4.20 -3.33
CA CYS A 15 11.57 3.40 -3.01
C CYS A 15 11.88 1.93 -3.26
N TYR A 16 11.62 1.07 -2.28
CA TYR A 16 11.69 -0.38 -2.47
C TYR A 16 10.32 -0.92 -2.85
N PHE A 17 10.20 -1.41 -4.08
CA PHE A 17 9.00 -1.99 -4.68
C PHE A 17 9.38 -3.03 -5.75
N GLY A 18 8.41 -3.60 -6.47
CA GLY A 18 8.63 -4.61 -7.51
C GLY A 18 7.69 -5.80 -7.28
N GLY A 19 8.24 -6.92 -6.81
CA GLY A 19 7.42 -7.97 -6.19
C GLY A 19 7.01 -7.54 -4.79
N ASP A 20 7.90 -7.76 -3.82
CA ASP A 20 7.78 -7.24 -2.46
C ASP A 20 9.18 -7.14 -1.82
N PRO A 21 9.49 -6.12 -0.99
CA PRO A 21 10.80 -5.99 -0.37
C PRO A 21 11.09 -7.00 0.76
N THR A 22 10.07 -7.66 1.31
CA THR A 22 10.16 -8.58 2.47
C THR A 22 11.24 -9.65 2.31
N PRO A 23 11.36 -10.38 1.18
CA PRO A 23 12.35 -11.45 1.04
C PRO A 23 13.80 -10.99 1.19
N GLN A 24 14.07 -9.69 0.97
CA GLN A 24 15.41 -9.10 1.06
C GLN A 24 15.48 -7.94 2.06
N MET A 25 14.53 -7.86 2.98
CA MET A 25 14.43 -6.74 3.93
C MET A 25 15.72 -6.46 4.71
N PRO A 26 16.48 -7.47 5.22
CA PRO A 26 17.75 -7.19 5.90
C PRO A 26 18.74 -6.39 5.05
N ARG A 27 18.85 -6.74 3.75
CA ARG A 27 19.72 -6.05 2.80
C ARG A 27 19.19 -4.67 2.42
N ALA A 28 17.88 -4.55 2.21
CA ALA A 28 17.24 -3.27 1.92
C ALA A 28 17.43 -2.30 3.09
N LEU A 29 17.15 -2.72 4.33
CA LEU A 29 17.36 -1.90 5.53
C LEU A 29 18.81 -1.47 5.73
N ALA A 30 19.78 -2.37 5.51
CA ALA A 30 21.20 -2.04 5.59
C ALA A 30 21.60 -0.98 4.54
N THR A 31 21.07 -1.10 3.32
CA THR A 31 21.30 -0.11 2.25
C THR A 31 20.63 1.23 2.59
N SER A 32 19.40 1.19 3.09
CA SER A 32 18.64 2.37 3.48
C SER A 32 19.30 3.17 4.58
N ARG A 33 20.02 2.53 5.52
CA ARG A 33 20.77 3.23 6.56
C ARG A 33 21.85 4.13 5.96
N ILE A 34 22.63 3.59 5.02
CA ILE A 34 23.69 4.35 4.33
C ILE A 34 23.08 5.50 3.52
N LEU A 35 21.96 5.25 2.84
CA LEU A 35 21.25 6.27 2.06
C LEU A 35 20.64 7.38 2.95
N ALA A 36 20.12 7.02 4.13
CA ALA A 36 19.61 7.96 5.10
C ALA A 36 20.70 8.93 5.60
N ASP A 37 21.91 8.41 5.85
CA ASP A 37 23.07 9.23 6.23
C ASP A 37 23.50 10.19 5.11
N GLN A 38 23.11 9.93 3.86
CA GLN A 38 23.31 10.79 2.70
C GLN A 38 22.15 11.77 2.46
N GLY A 39 21.14 11.81 3.33
CA GLY A 39 19.96 12.67 3.21
C GLY A 39 18.92 12.19 2.20
N VAL A 40 19.00 10.94 1.74
CA VAL A 40 18.03 10.36 0.80
C VAL A 40 16.79 9.87 1.53
N ARG A 41 15.60 10.21 1.03
CA ARG A 41 14.33 9.72 1.59
C ARG A 41 14.12 8.24 1.29
N ILE A 42 13.69 7.49 2.29
CA ILE A 42 13.47 6.04 2.17
C ILE A 42 11.98 5.73 2.14
N CYS A 43 11.52 5.11 1.06
CA CYS A 43 10.13 4.70 0.89
C CYS A 43 9.99 3.20 0.61
N TRP A 44 8.81 2.67 0.89
CA TRP A 44 8.50 1.24 0.72
C TRP A 44 7.13 1.07 0.08
N GLU A 45 6.99 0.08 -0.80
CA GLU A 45 5.71 -0.43 -1.27
C GLU A 45 5.69 -1.93 -1.06
N THR A 46 4.68 -2.43 -0.34
CA THR A 46 4.69 -3.80 0.17
C THR A 46 3.28 -4.39 0.32
N ASN A 47 3.20 -5.72 0.29
CA ASN A 47 2.03 -6.49 0.69
C ASN A 47 1.85 -6.59 2.23
N GLY A 48 2.81 -6.07 3.02
CA GLY A 48 2.70 -5.98 4.47
C GLY A 48 2.93 -7.28 5.25
N THR A 49 3.44 -8.35 4.62
CA THR A 49 3.57 -9.68 5.25
C THR A 49 4.86 -9.88 6.06
N MET A 50 5.73 -8.87 6.14
CA MET A 50 7.02 -8.98 6.82
C MET A 50 6.92 -9.26 8.33
N GLN A 51 8.03 -9.72 8.89
CA GLN A 51 8.18 -9.84 10.33
C GLN A 51 8.07 -8.44 11.00
N PRO A 52 7.29 -8.29 12.09
CA PRO A 52 6.96 -6.97 12.68
C PRO A 52 8.16 -6.09 13.10
N LYS A 53 9.26 -6.67 13.58
CA LYS A 53 10.49 -5.94 13.93
C LYS A 53 11.21 -5.40 12.68
N LEU A 54 11.09 -6.07 11.53
CA LEU A 54 11.61 -5.54 10.27
C LEU A 54 10.76 -4.38 9.77
N LEU A 55 9.43 -4.47 9.92
CA LEU A 55 8.53 -3.35 9.68
C LEU A 55 8.88 -2.15 10.55
N ASP A 56 9.05 -2.34 11.87
CA ASP A 56 9.39 -1.24 12.79
C ASP A 56 10.65 -0.49 12.33
N ARG A 57 11.65 -1.21 11.82
CA ARG A 57 12.88 -0.61 11.28
C ARG A 57 12.61 0.16 9.98
N ALA A 58 11.78 -0.38 9.09
CA ALA A 58 11.42 0.28 7.84
C ALA A 58 10.64 1.58 8.09
N VAL A 59 9.64 1.53 8.97
CA VAL A 59 8.81 2.68 9.36
C VAL A 59 9.66 3.77 10.01
N LYS A 60 10.55 3.41 10.94
CA LYS A 60 11.47 4.37 11.56
C LYS A 60 12.36 5.08 10.55
N LEU A 61 12.96 4.35 9.60
CA LEU A 61 13.76 4.96 8.54
C LEU A 61 12.94 5.90 7.66
N SER A 62 11.73 5.52 7.26
CA SER A 62 10.85 6.39 6.48
C SER A 62 10.39 7.62 7.27
N LEU A 63 10.17 7.48 8.57
CA LEU A 63 9.82 8.58 9.46
C LEU A 63 11.00 9.57 9.57
N GLU A 64 12.18 9.09 9.91
CA GLU A 64 13.42 9.87 10.09
C GLU A 64 13.83 10.62 8.81
N THR A 65 13.66 9.98 7.65
CA THR A 65 14.07 10.54 6.35
C THR A 65 12.94 11.28 5.62
N GLY A 66 11.73 11.35 6.18
CA GLY A 66 10.57 11.98 5.54
C GLY A 66 10.02 11.23 4.32
N GLY A 67 10.29 9.93 4.22
CA GLY A 67 9.68 9.02 3.23
C GLY A 67 8.33 8.45 3.70
N CYS A 68 7.86 7.39 3.07
CA CYS A 68 6.57 6.77 3.39
C CYS A 68 6.55 5.26 3.14
N ILE A 69 5.55 4.58 3.69
CA ILE A 69 5.27 3.16 3.42
C ILE A 69 3.85 3.01 2.86
N LYS A 70 3.77 2.41 1.69
CA LYS A 70 2.51 2.06 1.01
C LYS A 70 2.24 0.57 1.18
N PHE A 71 1.05 0.24 1.68
CA PHE A 71 0.58 -1.12 1.85
C PHE A 71 -0.51 -1.45 0.82
N ASP A 72 -0.36 -2.60 0.17
CA ASP A 72 -1.44 -3.21 -0.60
C ASP A 72 -2.33 -4.07 0.30
N LEU A 73 -3.52 -3.57 0.61
CA LEU A 73 -4.57 -4.30 1.31
C LEU A 73 -5.43 -5.01 0.26
N LYS A 74 -5.17 -6.31 0.04
CA LYS A 74 -5.73 -7.01 -1.13
C LYS A 74 -7.19 -7.43 -0.94
N ALA A 75 -7.58 -7.77 0.29
CA ALA A 75 -8.93 -8.10 0.73
C ALA A 75 -8.97 -8.07 2.27
N TYR A 76 -10.11 -7.66 2.84
CA TYR A 76 -10.43 -7.74 4.25
C TYR A 76 -11.04 -9.10 4.64
N ASP A 77 -11.88 -9.69 3.78
CA ASP A 77 -12.32 -11.07 3.97
C ASP A 77 -11.14 -12.04 3.83
N GLU A 78 -10.93 -12.88 4.85
CA GLU A 78 -9.76 -13.77 4.90
C GLU A 78 -9.82 -14.86 3.82
N ASN A 79 -11.01 -15.38 3.49
CA ASN A 79 -11.16 -16.42 2.47
C ASN A 79 -10.88 -15.87 1.07
N LEU A 80 -11.39 -14.66 0.79
CA LEU A 80 -11.11 -13.93 -0.44
C LEU A 80 -9.62 -13.60 -0.56
N HIS A 81 -8.99 -13.16 0.52
CA HIS A 81 -7.56 -12.92 0.54
C HIS A 81 -6.76 -14.20 0.26
N LEU A 82 -7.14 -15.33 0.87
CA LEU A 82 -6.55 -16.65 0.61
C LEU A 82 -6.72 -17.05 -0.86
N ALA A 83 -7.91 -16.85 -1.43
CA ALA A 83 -8.17 -17.17 -2.83
C ALA A 83 -7.30 -16.34 -3.80
N LEU A 84 -7.08 -15.06 -3.48
CA LEU A 84 -6.31 -14.15 -4.33
C LEU A 84 -4.78 -14.28 -4.15
N THR A 85 -4.32 -14.73 -2.98
CA THR A 85 -2.89 -14.61 -2.61
C THR A 85 -2.24 -15.89 -2.10
N GLY A 86 -3.04 -16.90 -1.75
CA GLY A 86 -2.58 -18.14 -1.11
C GLY A 86 -2.21 -18.01 0.37
N VAL A 87 -2.36 -16.83 0.99
CA VAL A 87 -2.04 -16.60 2.41
C VAL A 87 -3.11 -15.77 3.13
N THR A 88 -3.14 -15.86 4.46
CA THR A 88 -4.04 -15.05 5.31
C THR A 88 -3.65 -13.56 5.30
N ASN A 89 -4.63 -12.66 5.44
CA ASN A 89 -4.42 -11.22 5.57
C ASN A 89 -4.05 -10.75 6.98
N LYS A 90 -4.15 -11.63 7.99
CA LYS A 90 -3.97 -11.28 9.41
C LYS A 90 -2.68 -10.51 9.67
N ARG A 91 -1.55 -11.02 9.18
CA ARG A 91 -0.24 -10.36 9.35
C ARG A 91 -0.21 -8.97 8.68
N THR A 92 -0.78 -8.84 7.49
CA THR A 92 -0.84 -7.57 6.75
C THR A 92 -1.66 -6.54 7.50
N LEU A 93 -2.84 -6.90 8.01
CA LEU A 93 -3.70 -6.00 8.79
C LEU A 93 -3.05 -5.60 10.13
N GLU A 94 -2.47 -6.55 10.86
CA GLU A 94 -1.72 -6.28 12.10
C GLU A 94 -0.55 -5.31 11.84
N ASN A 95 0.22 -5.55 10.78
CA ASN A 95 1.35 -4.71 10.40
C ASN A 95 0.92 -3.32 9.93
N PHE A 96 -0.19 -3.22 9.20
CA PHE A 96 -0.76 -1.94 8.80
C PHE A 96 -1.15 -1.11 10.03
N ALA A 97 -1.89 -1.69 10.97
CA ALA A 97 -2.25 -1.04 12.23
C ALA A 97 -1.01 -0.64 13.05
N ARG A 98 0.00 -1.51 13.08
CA ARG A 98 1.28 -1.23 13.74
C ARG A 98 1.99 -0.02 13.12
N ALA A 99 2.03 0.09 11.79
CA ALA A 99 2.62 1.23 11.10
C ALA A 99 1.80 2.50 11.32
N ALA A 100 0.47 2.41 11.30
CA ALA A 100 -0.44 3.53 11.54
C ALA A 100 -0.22 4.17 12.93
N GLY A 101 0.14 3.38 13.94
CA GLY A 101 0.50 3.90 15.28
C GLY A 101 1.69 4.88 15.30
N TYR A 102 2.48 4.98 14.23
CA TYR A 102 3.56 5.96 14.09
C TYR A 102 3.11 7.27 13.43
N ILE A 103 1.91 7.35 12.86
CA ILE A 103 1.41 8.54 12.15
C ILE A 103 1.49 9.83 13.00
N PRO A 104 1.13 9.84 14.30
CA PRO A 104 1.20 11.06 15.12
C PRO A 104 2.60 11.69 15.21
N GLN A 105 3.65 10.95 14.87
CA GLN A 105 5.04 11.43 14.92
C GLN A 105 5.38 12.35 13.73
N ARG A 106 4.60 12.32 12.63
CA ARG A 106 4.78 13.21 11.49
C ARG A 106 3.53 13.28 10.63
N ALA A 107 2.87 14.44 10.63
CA ALA A 107 1.67 14.67 9.84
C ALA A 107 1.93 14.71 8.32
N ASN A 108 3.04 15.33 7.88
CA ASN A 108 3.31 15.54 6.45
C ASN A 108 4.78 15.27 6.05
N PRO A 109 5.03 14.68 4.87
CA PRO A 109 4.07 13.93 4.04
C PRO A 109 3.47 12.72 4.79
N PRO A 110 2.34 12.12 4.36
CA PRO A 110 1.76 10.97 5.05
C PRO A 110 2.76 9.82 5.20
N LEU A 111 2.89 9.28 6.41
CA LEU A 111 3.82 8.18 6.70
C LEU A 111 3.31 6.85 6.13
N VAL A 112 2.02 6.57 6.29
CA VAL A 112 1.37 5.33 5.88
C VAL A 112 0.35 5.63 4.81
N ILE A 113 0.32 4.81 3.76
CA ILE A 113 -0.59 4.92 2.62
C ILE A 113 -1.17 3.53 2.38
N ALA A 114 -2.47 3.44 2.09
CA ALA A 114 -3.13 2.21 1.69
C ALA A 114 -3.44 2.19 0.18
N SER A 115 -3.46 1.00 -0.40
CA SER A 115 -4.00 0.75 -1.73
C SER A 115 -4.73 -0.57 -1.82
N THR A 116 -5.72 -0.61 -2.71
CA THR A 116 -6.48 -1.83 -3.05
C THR A 116 -6.68 -1.88 -4.56
N LEU A 117 -6.45 -3.03 -5.17
CA LEU A 117 -6.72 -3.27 -6.59
C LEU A 117 -8.17 -3.72 -6.77
N LEU A 118 -8.95 -3.01 -7.59
CA LEU A 118 -10.38 -3.27 -7.80
C LEU A 118 -10.61 -4.38 -8.82
N VAL A 119 -10.33 -5.63 -8.43
CA VAL A 119 -10.52 -6.81 -9.29
C VAL A 119 -12.02 -7.10 -9.45
N PRO A 120 -12.61 -6.98 -10.66
CA PRO A 120 -14.05 -7.17 -10.87
C PRO A 120 -14.53 -8.56 -10.43
N GLY A 121 -15.64 -8.61 -9.71
CA GLY A 121 -16.21 -9.87 -9.18
C GLY A 121 -15.55 -10.41 -7.91
N TYR A 122 -14.38 -9.87 -7.52
CA TYR A 122 -13.67 -10.28 -6.30
C TYR A 122 -13.67 -9.15 -5.27
N ILE A 123 -13.22 -7.95 -5.66
CA ILE A 123 -13.13 -6.78 -4.78
C ILE A 123 -14.22 -5.81 -5.17
N ASP A 124 -15.39 -5.93 -4.56
CA ASP A 124 -16.53 -5.05 -4.80
C ASP A 124 -16.55 -3.84 -3.83
N ALA A 125 -17.58 -2.99 -3.97
CA ALA A 125 -17.75 -1.83 -3.09
C ALA A 125 -17.93 -2.23 -1.61
N LYS A 126 -18.55 -3.38 -1.31
CA LYS A 126 -18.74 -3.86 0.06
C LYS A 126 -17.39 -4.21 0.69
N GLU A 127 -16.56 -4.94 -0.03
CA GLU A 127 -15.21 -5.32 0.40
C GLU A 127 -14.33 -4.08 0.61
N VAL A 128 -14.40 -3.12 -0.30
CA VAL A 128 -13.74 -1.81 -0.15
C VAL A 128 -14.24 -1.08 1.10
N GLY A 129 -15.54 -1.16 1.41
CA GLY A 129 -16.13 -0.58 2.61
C GLY A 129 -15.57 -1.18 3.90
N GLU A 130 -15.34 -2.50 3.96
CA GLU A 130 -14.70 -3.13 5.12
C GLU A 130 -13.25 -2.68 5.29
N ILE A 131 -12.48 -2.67 4.19
CA ILE A 131 -11.10 -2.15 4.21
C ILE A 131 -11.08 -0.69 4.66
N ALA A 132 -11.98 0.13 4.14
CA ALA A 132 -12.06 1.56 4.47
C ALA A 132 -12.45 1.79 5.93
N ARG A 133 -13.40 1.03 6.49
CA ARG A 133 -13.73 1.05 7.92
C ARG A 133 -12.52 0.71 8.78
N PHE A 134 -11.79 -0.33 8.40
CA PHE A 134 -10.56 -0.71 9.09
C PHE A 134 -9.53 0.41 9.08
N ILE A 135 -9.24 1.01 7.91
CA ILE A 135 -8.31 2.14 7.80
C ILE A 135 -8.79 3.33 8.64
N ALA A 136 -10.07 3.72 8.52
CA ALA A 136 -10.63 4.87 9.22
C ALA A 136 -10.64 4.68 10.74
N SER A 137 -10.75 3.45 11.22
CA SER A 137 -10.63 3.13 12.65
C SER A 137 -9.24 3.39 13.23
N LEU A 138 -8.22 3.43 12.36
CA LEU A 138 -6.83 3.74 12.73
C LEU A 138 -6.57 5.24 12.60
N ASP A 139 -6.88 5.81 11.43
CA ASP A 139 -6.83 7.25 11.16
C ASP A 139 -7.61 7.56 9.86
N PRO A 140 -8.64 8.43 9.89
CA PRO A 140 -9.48 8.74 8.74
C PRO A 140 -8.77 9.51 7.61
N ASP A 141 -7.62 10.12 7.89
CA ASP A 141 -6.84 10.92 6.94
C ASP A 141 -5.76 10.10 6.21
N ILE A 142 -5.60 8.80 6.53
CA ILE A 142 -4.69 7.91 5.79
C ILE A 142 -5.07 7.91 4.31
N PRO A 143 -4.14 8.26 3.39
CA PRO A 143 -4.42 8.22 1.97
C PRO A 143 -4.73 6.79 1.52
N TYR A 144 -5.85 6.63 0.81
CA TYR A 144 -6.30 5.35 0.28
C TYR A 144 -6.50 5.41 -1.24
N ALA A 145 -5.68 4.64 -1.97
CA ALA A 145 -5.72 4.59 -3.43
C ALA A 145 -6.43 3.33 -3.93
N LEU A 146 -7.57 3.51 -4.60
CA LEU A 146 -8.30 2.45 -5.29
C LEU A 146 -7.77 2.32 -6.72
N LEU A 147 -7.16 1.20 -7.05
CA LEU A 147 -6.43 1.02 -8.31
C LEU A 147 -7.30 0.26 -9.33
N GLY A 148 -7.46 0.81 -10.53
CA GLY A 148 -8.06 0.09 -11.65
C GLY A 148 -7.27 -1.16 -12.03
N PHE A 149 -7.97 -2.28 -12.21
CA PHE A 149 -7.47 -3.58 -12.63
C PHE A 149 -7.31 -3.67 -14.15
N HIS A 150 -6.29 -4.40 -14.57
CA HIS A 150 -6.06 -4.77 -15.96
C HIS A 150 -5.81 -6.30 -16.05
N PRO A 151 -6.51 -7.00 -16.97
CA PRO A 151 -6.48 -8.45 -17.01
C PRO A 151 -5.17 -8.97 -17.60
N HIS A 152 -4.29 -9.47 -16.75
CA HIS A 152 -3.00 -10.06 -17.10
C HIS A 152 -2.76 -11.34 -16.30
N PHE A 153 -1.76 -12.12 -16.71
CA PHE A 153 -1.27 -13.31 -16.01
C PHE A 153 -2.39 -14.36 -15.79
N TYR A 154 -2.58 -14.85 -14.56
CA TYR A 154 -3.57 -15.89 -14.26
C TYR A 154 -5.03 -15.41 -14.26
N ILE A 155 -5.29 -14.10 -14.38
CA ILE A 155 -6.64 -13.52 -14.34
C ILE A 155 -6.84 -12.65 -15.59
N HIS A 156 -6.68 -13.27 -16.76
CA HIS A 156 -6.75 -12.60 -18.07
C HIS A 156 -8.17 -12.64 -18.69
N ASP A 157 -9.06 -13.43 -18.12
CA ASP A 157 -10.45 -13.67 -18.54
C ASP A 157 -11.45 -12.69 -17.92
N LEU A 158 -11.05 -11.91 -16.91
CA LEU A 158 -11.87 -10.85 -16.32
C LEU A 158 -11.83 -9.55 -17.13
N PRO A 159 -12.87 -8.71 -17.07
CA PRO A 159 -12.80 -7.38 -17.66
C PRO A 159 -11.89 -6.45 -16.85
N ARG A 160 -11.56 -5.30 -17.43
CA ARG A 160 -10.97 -4.17 -16.68
C ARG A 160 -12.01 -3.63 -15.68
N THR A 161 -11.57 -2.96 -14.61
CA THR A 161 -12.49 -2.28 -13.69
C THR A 161 -13.31 -1.22 -14.44
N SER A 162 -14.64 -1.26 -14.31
CA SER A 162 -15.49 -0.22 -14.88
C SER A 162 -15.42 1.09 -14.08
N VAL A 163 -15.70 2.21 -14.75
CA VAL A 163 -15.81 3.53 -14.11
C VAL A 163 -16.83 3.49 -12.99
N ARG A 164 -18.00 2.86 -13.24
CA ARG A 164 -19.06 2.70 -12.25
C ARG A 164 -18.57 1.99 -11.00
N HIS A 165 -17.91 0.83 -11.16
CA HIS A 165 -17.35 0.09 -10.03
C HIS A 165 -16.34 0.94 -9.23
N ALA A 166 -15.43 1.64 -9.92
CA ALA A 166 -14.44 2.48 -9.24
C ALA A 166 -15.08 3.65 -8.45
N GLU A 167 -16.11 4.29 -9.01
CA GLU A 167 -16.84 5.37 -8.36
C GLU A 167 -17.69 4.88 -7.18
N GLU A 168 -18.36 3.74 -7.30
CA GLU A 168 -19.09 3.08 -6.20
C GLU A 168 -18.15 2.70 -5.04
N ALA A 169 -16.96 2.18 -5.36
CA ALA A 169 -15.92 1.87 -4.37
C ALA A 169 -15.40 3.14 -3.68
N GLU A 170 -15.11 4.21 -4.43
CA GLU A 170 -14.68 5.50 -3.85
C GLU A 170 -15.76 6.08 -2.94
N ALA A 171 -17.02 6.11 -3.38
CA ALA A 171 -18.14 6.60 -2.59
C ALA A 171 -18.30 5.80 -1.28
N THR A 172 -18.18 4.47 -1.36
CA THR A 172 -18.29 3.59 -0.19
C THR A 172 -17.13 3.79 0.79
N ALA A 173 -15.91 3.96 0.30
CA ALA A 173 -14.75 4.26 1.14
C ALA A 173 -14.90 5.60 1.88
N ARG A 174 -15.43 6.63 1.21
CA ARG A 174 -15.73 7.92 1.84
C ARG A 174 -16.86 7.82 2.86
N ALA A 175 -17.93 7.10 2.54
CA ALA A 175 -19.04 6.86 3.46
C ALA A 175 -18.61 6.07 4.72
N ALA A 176 -17.56 5.24 4.61
CA ALA A 176 -16.95 4.54 5.74
C ALA A 176 -16.08 5.43 6.66
N GLY A 177 -15.88 6.71 6.30
CA GLY A 177 -15.21 7.70 7.15
C GLY A 177 -13.86 8.20 6.64
N LEU A 178 -13.36 7.69 5.50
CA LEU A 178 -12.09 8.16 4.95
C LEU A 178 -12.24 9.51 4.22
N THR A 179 -11.35 10.44 4.52
CA THR A 179 -11.35 11.79 3.92
C THR A 179 -10.48 11.84 2.65
N ASN A 180 -9.43 11.03 2.59
CA ASN A 180 -8.39 11.06 1.57
C ASN A 180 -8.40 9.80 0.68
N VAL A 181 -9.47 9.65 -0.11
CA VAL A 181 -9.61 8.55 -1.09
C VAL A 181 -9.34 9.07 -2.50
N ARG A 182 -8.72 8.24 -3.35
CA ARG A 182 -8.60 8.53 -4.79
C ARG A 182 -8.68 7.27 -5.64
N ILE A 183 -9.21 7.42 -6.85
CA ILE A 183 -9.09 6.39 -7.90
C ILE A 183 -7.77 6.59 -8.65
N GLY A 184 -6.88 5.59 -8.53
CA GLY A 184 -5.66 5.45 -9.33
C GLY A 184 -5.90 4.66 -10.61
N ASN A 185 -4.93 4.69 -11.53
CA ASN A 185 -4.99 3.99 -12.82
C ASN A 185 -6.24 4.29 -13.66
N ARG A 186 -6.76 5.53 -13.60
CA ARG A 186 -7.98 5.94 -14.32
C ARG A 186 -7.97 5.63 -15.83
N HIS A 187 -6.79 5.66 -16.46
CA HIS A 187 -6.62 5.32 -17.88
C HIS A 187 -6.89 3.84 -18.20
N LEU A 188 -6.91 2.96 -17.20
CA LEU A 188 -7.25 1.54 -17.36
C LEU A 188 -8.76 1.29 -17.26
N LEU A 189 -9.55 2.23 -16.73
CA LEU A 189 -10.98 2.00 -16.50
C LEU A 189 -11.75 1.81 -17.81
N SER A 190 -12.73 0.91 -17.79
CA SER A 190 -13.67 0.68 -18.89
C SER A 190 -15.01 1.38 -18.64
N ARG A 191 -15.75 1.66 -19.71
CA ARG A 191 -17.19 2.02 -19.62
C ARG A 191 -18.09 0.81 -19.88
N ASP A 192 -17.46 -0.35 -20.02
CA ASP A 192 -18.13 -1.63 -20.13
C ASP A 192 -18.69 -1.96 -18.75
N TYR A 193 -19.94 -2.41 -18.67
CA TYR A 193 -20.70 -2.91 -17.50
C TYR A 193 -20.94 -1.99 -16.28
#